data_AF-A0AA40LL82-F1
#
_entry.id   AF-A0AA40LL82-F1
#
_cell.length_a   1.000
_cell.length_b   1.000
_cell.length_c   1.000
_cell.angle_alpha   90.00
_cell.angle_beta   90.00
_cell.angle_gamma   90.00
#
_symmetry.space_group_name_H-M   'P 1'
#
loop_
_entity.id
_entity.type
_entity.pdbx_description
1 polymer ?
#
loop_
_entity_poly.entity_id
_entity_poly.type
_entity_poly.pdbx_seq_one_letter_code
_entity_poly.pdbx_strand_id
1 'polypeptide(L)'
;MITVNILSVCKMTRLVLPGMVERSKGVILNISSASGMFPVPLLTIYSATKAFVDFFSQCIHEEYKSKGIFVQSVLPFFVATKLAKIRKTSLFVPSSEAYVKSAMRTVGLKTRTNGYPAHSLLGIISSMLPSWLYLKLGMRMGKSTRARYLKKVKKN
;
A
#
# COMPACT_ATOMS: atom_id res chain seq x y z
N MET A 1 9.52 -7.87 -9.10
CA MET A 1 8.83 -7.06 -8.07
C MET A 1 9.72 -5.98 -7.47
N ILE A 2 10.95 -6.29 -7.03
CA ILE A 2 11.88 -5.31 -6.46
C ILE A 2 12.12 -4.12 -7.41
N THR A 3 12.53 -4.37 -8.66
CA THR A 3 12.75 -3.30 -9.65
C THR A 3 11.50 -2.44 -9.87
N VAL A 4 10.33 -3.06 -9.94
CA VAL A 4 9.07 -2.37 -10.24
C VAL A 4 8.49 -1.62 -9.03
N ASN A 5 8.69 -2.11 -7.80
CA ASN A 5 8.09 -1.51 -6.61
C ASN A 5 9.05 -0.59 -5.85
N ILE A 6 10.33 -0.96 -5.78
CA ILE A 6 11.36 -0.23 -5.04
C ILE A 6 12.09 0.73 -5.98
N LEU A 7 12.76 0.19 -7.00
CA LEU A 7 13.65 1.01 -7.84
C LEU A 7 12.87 2.11 -8.58
N SER A 8 11.65 1.82 -9.05
CA SER A 8 10.80 2.81 -9.71
C SER A 8 10.47 4.00 -8.80
N VAL A 9 10.07 3.76 -7.54
CA VAL A 9 9.71 4.81 -6.58
C VAL A 9 10.93 5.66 -6.25
N CYS A 10 12.10 5.06 -6.04
CA CYS A 10 13.33 5.80 -5.82
C CYS A 10 13.71 6.67 -7.03
N LYS A 11 13.67 6.09 -8.25
CA LYS A 11 14.04 6.81 -9.47
C LYS A 11 13.07 7.95 -9.79
N MET A 12 11.76 7.71 -9.70
CA MET A 12 10.74 8.74 -9.96
C MET A 12 10.82 9.87 -8.93
N THR A 13 10.99 9.53 -7.65
CA THR A 13 11.20 10.54 -6.59
C THR A 13 12.43 11.38 -6.88
N ARG A 14 13.59 10.75 -7.17
CA ARG A 14 14.83 11.46 -7.51
C ARG A 14 14.68 12.37 -8.73
N LEU A 15 13.88 11.97 -9.73
CA LEU A 15 13.67 12.73 -10.95
C LEU A 15 12.88 14.02 -10.70
N VAL A 16 11.81 13.95 -9.90
CA VAL A 16 10.88 15.08 -9.72
C VAL A 16 11.23 15.99 -8.54
N LEU A 17 11.89 15.44 -7.52
CA LEU A 17 12.12 16.12 -6.24
C LEU A 17 12.96 17.40 -6.35
N PRO A 18 14.07 17.46 -7.13
CA PRO A 18 14.86 18.69 -7.26
C PRO A 18 14.03 19.88 -7.76
N GLY A 19 13.24 19.68 -8.82
CA GLY A 19 12.37 20.74 -9.35
C GLY A 19 11.23 21.12 -8.41
N MET A 20 10.70 20.17 -7.61
CA MET A 20 9.72 20.49 -6.57
C MET A 20 10.33 21.38 -5.47
N VAL A 21 11.58 21.10 -5.07
CA VAL A 21 12.31 21.86 -4.05
C VAL A 21 12.61 23.27 -4.54
N GLU A 22 13.04 23.44 -5.80
CA GLU A 22 13.27 24.75 -6.41
C GLU A 22 12.02 25.63 -6.36
N ARG A 23 10.85 25.03 -6.59
CA ARG A 23 9.54 25.73 -6.50
C ARG A 23 9.01 25.85 -5.08
N SER A 24 9.69 25.27 -4.08
CA SER A 24 9.22 25.14 -2.70
C SER A 24 7.78 24.59 -2.58
N LYS A 25 7.38 23.74 -3.53
CA LYS A 25 6.00 23.23 -3.64
C LYS A 25 5.96 21.93 -4.44
N GLY A 26 5.46 20.88 -3.82
CA GLY A 26 5.23 19.60 -4.47
C GLY A 26 4.47 18.59 -3.62
N VAL A 27 3.84 17.63 -4.29
CA VAL A 27 3.15 16.50 -3.65
C VAL A 27 3.60 15.21 -4.33
N ILE A 28 4.04 14.23 -3.53
CA ILE A 28 4.35 12.87 -4.00
C ILE A 28 3.42 11.88 -3.28
N LEU A 29 2.65 11.11 -4.05
CA LEU A 29 1.78 10.05 -3.52
C LEU A 29 2.35 8.70 -3.92
N ASN A 30 2.90 7.96 -2.96
CA ASN A 30 3.40 6.61 -3.21
C ASN A 30 2.38 5.57 -2.74
N ILE A 31 2.08 4.62 -3.62
CA ILE A 31 1.11 3.56 -3.36
C ILE A 31 1.82 2.33 -2.77
N SER A 32 1.73 2.21 -1.45
CA SER A 32 2.14 1.02 -0.71
C SER A 32 0.99 -0.04 -0.71
N SER A 33 0.73 -0.68 0.43
CA SER A 33 -0.32 -1.68 0.66
C SER A 33 -0.47 -1.92 2.16
N ALA A 34 -1.64 -2.35 2.60
CA ALA A 34 -1.81 -2.94 3.93
C ALA A 34 -0.84 -4.12 4.18
N SER A 35 -0.42 -4.84 3.14
CA SER A 35 0.63 -5.89 3.26
C SER A 35 2.03 -5.35 3.57
N GLY A 36 2.23 -4.04 3.54
CA GLY A 36 3.45 -3.38 4.01
C GLY A 36 3.39 -2.98 5.49
N MET A 37 2.23 -3.08 6.14
CA MET A 37 2.06 -2.74 7.56
C MET A 37 2.57 -3.84 8.50
N PHE A 38 2.61 -5.09 8.01
CA PHE A 38 3.02 -6.26 8.78
C PHE A 38 3.51 -7.37 7.83
N PRO A 39 4.34 -8.32 8.29
CA PRO A 39 4.79 -9.45 7.47
C PRO A 39 3.63 -10.34 6.99
N VAL A 40 3.62 -10.66 5.69
CA VAL A 40 2.61 -11.54 5.08
C VAL A 40 3.27 -12.79 4.46
N PRO A 41 3.25 -13.95 5.15
CA PRO A 41 3.81 -15.19 4.63
C PRO A 41 3.21 -15.59 3.27
N LEU A 42 4.03 -16.19 2.40
CA LEU A 42 3.67 -16.55 1.01
C LEU A 42 3.42 -15.35 0.07
N LEU A 43 3.58 -14.12 0.57
CA LEU A 43 3.66 -12.86 -0.17
C LEU A 43 4.96 -12.11 0.17
N THR A 44 6.00 -12.83 0.61
CA THR A 44 7.22 -12.31 1.25
C THR A 44 7.85 -11.13 0.50
N ILE A 45 8.20 -11.31 -0.77
CA ILE A 45 8.84 -10.25 -1.56
C ILE A 45 7.89 -9.07 -1.78
N TYR A 46 6.61 -9.32 -2.01
CA TYR A 46 5.63 -8.24 -2.17
C TYR A 46 5.50 -7.41 -0.89
N SER A 47 5.23 -8.07 0.24
CA SER A 47 5.09 -7.45 1.56
C SER A 47 6.33 -6.62 1.91
N ALA A 48 7.53 -7.18 1.75
CA ALA A 48 8.78 -6.46 1.98
C ALA A 48 8.92 -5.22 1.08
N THR A 49 8.60 -5.33 -0.22
CA THR A 49 8.67 -4.16 -1.11
C THR A 49 7.66 -3.07 -0.75
N LYS A 50 6.50 -3.43 -0.21
CA LYS A 50 5.49 -2.45 0.22
C LYS A 50 5.84 -1.81 1.56
N ALA A 51 6.46 -2.55 2.48
CA ALA A 51 7.06 -1.98 3.69
C ALA A 51 8.15 -0.95 3.34
N PHE A 52 9.03 -1.28 2.38
CA PHE A 52 10.02 -0.33 1.86
C PHE A 52 9.36 0.97 1.38
N VAL A 53 8.34 0.89 0.52
CA VAL A 53 7.65 2.07 -0.01
C VAL A 53 7.01 2.90 1.11
N ASP A 54 6.46 2.24 2.14
CA ASP A 54 5.86 2.94 3.28
C ASP A 54 6.89 3.72 4.10
N PHE A 55 8.01 3.10 4.44
CA PHE A 55 9.08 3.75 5.21
C PHE A 55 9.80 4.81 4.37
N PHE A 56 10.10 4.51 3.10
CA PHE A 56 10.70 5.47 2.18
C PHE A 56 9.87 6.76 2.09
N SER A 57 8.56 6.65 1.95
CA SER A 57 7.67 7.82 1.92
C SER A 57 7.68 8.64 3.21
N GLN A 58 7.70 7.97 4.37
CA GLN A 58 7.73 8.64 5.66
C GLN A 58 9.04 9.41 5.86
N CYS A 59 10.18 8.78 5.57
CA CYS A 59 11.48 9.43 5.68
C CYS A 59 11.59 10.63 4.73
N ILE A 60 11.25 10.47 3.45
CA ILE A 60 11.32 11.57 2.47
C ILE A 60 10.37 12.71 2.84
N HIS A 61 9.18 12.42 3.39
CA HIS A 61 8.31 13.48 3.90
C HIS A 61 9.02 14.30 4.97
N GLU A 62 9.56 13.65 5.99
CA GLU A 62 10.22 14.32 7.11
C GLU A 62 11.46 15.12 6.67
N GLU A 63 12.25 14.57 5.75
CA GLU A 63 13.44 15.22 5.19
C GLU A 63 13.14 16.47 4.35
N TYR A 64 11.97 16.52 3.69
CA TYR A 64 11.63 17.57 2.72
C TYR A 64 10.40 18.42 3.08
N LYS A 65 9.72 18.16 4.21
CA LYS A 65 8.54 18.95 4.63
C LYS A 65 8.85 20.43 4.83
N SER A 66 10.04 20.75 5.36
CA SER A 66 10.51 22.14 5.54
C SER A 66 10.79 22.85 4.21
N LYS A 67 10.94 22.09 3.11
CA LYS A 67 11.13 22.59 1.75
C LYS A 67 9.81 22.69 0.97
N GLY A 68 8.66 22.61 1.65
CA GLY A 68 7.33 22.69 1.04
C GLY A 68 6.91 21.43 0.27
N ILE A 69 7.55 20.29 0.52
CA ILE A 69 7.21 19.02 -0.15
C ILE A 69 6.39 18.12 0.76
N PHE A 70 5.17 17.82 0.33
CA PHE A 70 4.32 16.86 1.01
C PHE A 70 4.48 15.48 0.36
N VAL A 71 4.79 14.46 1.15
CA VAL A 71 4.87 13.07 0.67
C VAL A 71 3.90 12.21 1.47
N GLN A 72 3.08 11.45 0.76
CA GLN A 72 2.08 10.57 1.36
C GLN A 72 2.35 9.12 0.99
N SER A 73 2.33 8.26 2.01
CA SER A 73 2.22 6.82 1.86
C SER A 73 0.75 6.40 1.93
N VAL A 74 0.25 5.78 0.86
CA VAL A 74 -1.10 5.23 0.78
C VAL A 74 -1.04 3.71 0.91
N LEU A 75 -1.75 3.13 1.88
CA LEU A 75 -1.74 1.71 2.22
C LEU A 75 -3.13 1.06 2.05
N PRO A 76 -3.59 0.83 0.80
CA PRO A 76 -4.88 0.21 0.56
C PRO A 76 -4.96 -1.22 1.13
N PHE A 77 -6.11 -1.60 1.67
CA PHE A 77 -6.55 -3.00 1.69
C PHE A 77 -7.12 -3.37 0.31
N PHE A 78 -7.92 -4.43 0.21
CA PHE A 78 -8.48 -4.86 -1.08
C PHE A 78 -9.34 -3.75 -1.71
N VAL A 79 -9.08 -3.49 -2.98
CA VAL A 79 -9.89 -2.65 -3.87
C VAL A 79 -10.28 -3.49 -5.07
N ALA A 80 -11.54 -3.39 -5.51
CA ALA A 80 -12.06 -4.16 -6.63
C ALA A 80 -11.35 -3.76 -7.92
N THR A 81 -10.37 -4.55 -8.34
CA THR A 81 -9.52 -4.31 -9.52
C THR A 81 -9.29 -5.62 -10.28
N LYS A 82 -8.94 -5.51 -11.56
CA LYS A 82 -8.54 -6.66 -12.37
C LYS A 82 -7.33 -7.39 -11.77
N LEU A 83 -6.37 -6.65 -11.22
CA LEU A 83 -5.18 -7.19 -10.56
C LEU A 83 -5.55 -8.05 -9.34
N ALA A 84 -6.44 -7.56 -8.48
CA ALA A 84 -6.90 -8.30 -7.30
C ALA A 84 -7.81 -9.50 -7.63
N LYS A 85 -8.28 -9.61 -8.88
CA LYS A 85 -9.29 -10.60 -9.33
C LYS A 85 -10.59 -10.53 -8.53
N ILE A 86 -10.92 -9.35 -8.00
CA ILE A 86 -12.17 -9.10 -7.26
C ILE A 86 -13.05 -8.21 -8.13
N ARG A 87 -14.28 -8.69 -8.40
CA ARG A 87 -15.28 -7.94 -9.18
C ARG A 87 -16.38 -7.34 -8.31
N LYS A 88 -16.78 -8.04 -7.25
CA LYS A 88 -17.86 -7.60 -6.35
C LYS A 88 -17.32 -6.60 -5.35
N THR A 89 -17.96 -5.43 -5.28
CA THR A 89 -17.67 -4.41 -4.29
C THR A 89 -18.36 -4.71 -2.96
N SER A 90 -17.82 -4.18 -1.87
CA SER A 90 -18.40 -4.23 -0.53
C SER A 90 -17.88 -3.05 0.30
N LEU A 91 -18.37 -2.91 1.53
CA LEU A 91 -17.89 -1.88 2.47
C LEU A 91 -16.36 -1.94 2.67
N PHE A 92 -15.78 -3.13 2.75
CA PHE A 92 -14.35 -3.32 2.95
C PHE A 92 -13.56 -3.47 1.64
N VAL A 93 -14.25 -3.60 0.50
CA VAL A 93 -13.67 -3.73 -0.84
C VAL A 93 -14.36 -2.73 -1.78
N PRO A 94 -14.01 -1.43 -1.70
CA PRO A 94 -14.60 -0.41 -2.55
C PRO A 94 -14.22 -0.62 -4.03
N SER A 95 -14.96 0.04 -4.93
CA SER A 95 -14.52 0.19 -6.32
C SER A 95 -13.26 1.08 -6.40
N SER A 96 -12.54 1.02 -7.51
CA SER A 96 -11.41 1.91 -7.78
C SER A 96 -11.80 3.39 -7.67
N GLU A 97 -12.94 3.76 -8.22
CA GLU A 97 -13.42 5.14 -8.29
C GLU A 97 -13.78 5.64 -6.89
N ALA A 98 -14.51 4.83 -6.11
CA ALA A 98 -14.86 5.16 -4.73
C ALA A 98 -13.62 5.27 -3.85
N TYR A 99 -12.65 4.36 -4.04
CA TYR A 99 -11.39 4.39 -3.31
C TYR A 99 -10.59 5.66 -3.62
N VAL A 100 -10.41 6.00 -4.90
CA VAL A 100 -9.65 7.20 -5.32
C VAL A 100 -10.34 8.47 -4.82
N LYS A 101 -11.67 8.58 -4.96
CA LYS A 101 -12.43 9.74 -4.45
C LYS A 101 -12.22 9.95 -2.95
N SER A 102 -12.16 8.87 -2.18
CA SER A 102 -11.86 8.92 -0.75
C SER A 102 -10.40 9.25 -0.48
N ALA A 103 -9.46 8.59 -1.16
CA ALA A 103 -8.03 8.75 -0.92
C ALA A 103 -7.55 10.18 -1.23
N MET A 104 -8.06 10.78 -2.31
CA MET A 104 -7.74 12.16 -2.69
C MET A 104 -8.11 13.18 -1.61
N ARG A 105 -9.15 12.92 -0.81
CA ARG A 105 -9.52 13.80 0.32
C ARG A 105 -8.51 13.79 1.46
N THR A 106 -7.57 12.85 1.47
CA THR A 106 -6.55 12.75 2.52
C THR A 106 -5.24 13.44 2.15
N VAL A 107 -5.07 13.82 0.89
CA VAL A 107 -3.86 14.48 0.38
C VAL A 107 -3.67 15.82 1.08
N GLY A 108 -2.46 16.09 1.57
CA GLY A 108 -2.13 17.27 2.36
C GLY A 108 -2.55 17.22 3.83
N LEU A 109 -3.37 16.24 4.24
CA LEU A 109 -3.86 16.12 5.62
C LEU A 109 -3.16 15.02 6.42
N LYS A 110 -2.85 13.89 5.78
CA LYS A 110 -2.21 12.73 6.43
C LYS A 110 -1.01 12.27 5.63
N THR A 111 0.15 12.12 6.26
CA THR A 111 1.36 11.61 5.60
C THR A 111 1.31 10.10 5.39
N ARG A 112 0.50 9.40 6.20
CA ARG A 112 0.27 7.96 6.11
C ARG A 112 -1.23 7.66 6.24
N THR A 113 -1.79 6.91 5.29
CA THR A 113 -3.25 6.70 5.21
C THR A 113 -3.61 5.37 4.55
N ASN A 114 -4.73 4.77 4.95
CA ASN A 114 -5.30 3.63 4.23
C ASN A 114 -6.26 4.04 3.09
N GLY A 115 -6.41 5.36 2.84
CA GLY A 115 -7.16 5.93 1.70
C GLY A 115 -8.68 5.82 1.76
N TYR A 116 -9.23 4.90 2.57
CA TYR A 116 -10.66 4.67 2.70
C TYR A 116 -11.08 4.48 4.16
N PRO A 117 -12.25 4.98 4.63
CA PRO A 117 -12.63 4.89 6.04
C PRO A 117 -12.70 3.45 6.58
N ALA A 118 -13.35 2.53 5.84
CA ALA A 118 -13.41 1.13 6.24
C ALA A 118 -12.02 0.47 6.26
N HIS A 119 -11.12 0.88 5.37
CA HIS A 119 -9.73 0.42 5.38
C HIS A 119 -8.94 0.98 6.57
N SER A 120 -9.24 2.21 7.00
CA SER A 120 -8.63 2.79 8.21
C SER A 120 -9.04 2.02 9.46
N LEU A 121 -10.31 1.62 9.57
CA LEU A 121 -10.79 0.75 10.65
C LEU A 121 -10.07 -0.60 10.65
N LEU A 122 -9.93 -1.24 9.47
CA LEU A 122 -9.15 -2.48 9.35
C LEU A 122 -7.69 -2.28 9.74
N GLY A 123 -7.09 -1.14 9.40
CA GLY A 123 -5.73 -0.78 9.80
C GLY A 123 -5.57 -0.70 11.31
N ILE A 124 -6.50 -0.04 12.01
CA ILE A 124 -6.54 0.05 13.47
C ILE A 124 -6.66 -1.34 14.09
N ILE A 125 -7.65 -2.13 13.66
CA ILE A 125 -7.84 -3.51 14.16
C ILE A 125 -6.56 -4.33 13.96
N SER A 126 -5.96 -4.25 12.76
CA SER A 126 -4.73 -4.99 12.44
C SER A 126 -3.55 -4.59 13.34
N SER A 127 -3.46 -3.31 13.72
CA SER A 127 -2.39 -2.82 14.62
C SER A 127 -2.54 -3.30 16.06
N MET A 128 -3.74 -3.71 16.48
CA MET A 128 -4.01 -4.26 17.82
C MET A 128 -3.76 -5.78 17.90
N LEU A 129 -3.58 -6.46 16.76
CA LEU A 129 -3.38 -7.92 16.75
C LEU A 129 -1.93 -8.28 17.06
N PRO A 130 -1.69 -9.26 17.97
CA PRO A 130 -0.34 -9.79 18.21
C PRO A 130 0.30 -10.40 16.96
N SER A 131 1.64 -10.41 16.92
CA SER A 131 2.39 -10.82 15.74
C SER A 131 2.17 -12.26 15.30
N TRP A 132 2.16 -13.18 16.25
CA TRP A 132 1.87 -14.58 16.00
C TRP A 132 0.51 -14.79 15.33
N LEU A 133 -0.48 -13.93 15.64
CA LEU A 133 -1.84 -14.06 15.14
C LEU A 133 -1.93 -13.63 13.67
N TYR A 134 -1.39 -12.46 13.30
CA TYR A 134 -1.40 -12.05 11.89
C TYR A 134 -0.51 -12.97 11.03
N LEU A 135 0.61 -13.50 11.55
CA LEU A 135 1.44 -14.47 10.84
C LEU A 135 0.67 -15.78 10.57
N LYS A 136 -0.06 -16.28 11.58
CA LYS A 136 -0.88 -17.49 11.46
C LYS A 136 -2.03 -17.29 10.46
N LEU A 137 -2.73 -16.15 10.52
CA LEU A 137 -3.80 -15.81 9.58
C LEU A 137 -3.26 -15.65 8.15
N GLY A 138 -2.16 -14.91 7.98
CA GLY A 138 -1.49 -14.71 6.69
C GLY A 138 -1.05 -16.04 6.06
N MET A 139 -0.43 -16.93 6.85
CA MET A 139 -0.05 -18.27 6.40
C MET A 139 -1.26 -19.10 5.95
N ARG A 140 -2.36 -19.11 6.73
CA ARG A 140 -3.60 -19.81 6.37
C ARG A 140 -4.20 -19.29 5.06
N MET A 141 -4.31 -17.98 4.92
CA MET A 141 -4.83 -17.33 3.70
C MET A 141 -3.94 -17.62 2.48
N GLY A 142 -2.62 -17.52 2.64
CA GLY A 142 -1.65 -17.80 1.59
C GLY A 142 -1.71 -19.26 1.12
N LYS A 143 -1.77 -20.23 2.05
CA LYS A 143 -1.93 -21.65 1.73
C LYS A 143 -3.23 -21.91 0.96
N SER A 144 -4.34 -21.31 1.39
CA SER A 144 -5.65 -21.43 0.71
C SER A 144 -5.59 -20.89 -0.73
N THR A 145 -4.99 -19.71 -0.92
CA THR A 145 -4.84 -19.10 -2.26
C THR A 145 -3.93 -19.94 -3.17
N ARG A 146 -2.79 -20.42 -2.64
CA ARG A 146 -1.88 -21.31 -3.37
C ARG A 146 -2.56 -22.62 -3.76
N ALA A 147 -3.31 -23.23 -2.84
CA ALA A 147 -4.05 -24.47 -3.11
C ALA A 147 -5.09 -24.29 -4.23
N ARG A 148 -5.85 -23.18 -4.22
CA ARG A 148 -6.79 -22.85 -5.31
C ARG A 148 -6.08 -22.67 -6.65
N TYR A 149 -4.94 -21.98 -6.65
CA TYR A 149 -4.15 -21.80 -7.88
C TYR A 149 -3.63 -23.13 -8.43
N LEU A 150 -3.02 -23.97 -7.59
CA LEU A 150 -2.49 -25.28 -8.02
C LEU A 150 -3.61 -26.22 -8.52
N LYS A 151 -4.79 -26.21 -7.89
CA LYS A 151 -5.96 -26.96 -8.38
C LYS A 151 -6.40 -26.49 -9.77
N LYS A 152 -6.27 -25.19 -10.08
CA LYS A 152 -6.61 -24.66 -11.41
C LYS A 152 -5.56 -25.02 -12.45
N VAL A 153 -4.28 -24.97 -12.10
CA VAL A 153 -3.18 -25.35 -13.01
C VAL A 153 -3.24 -26.83 -13.37
N LYS A 154 -3.57 -27.72 -12.42
CA LYS A 154 -3.71 -29.17 -12.72
C LYS A 154 -4.90 -29.55 -13.60
N LYS A 155 -5.88 -28.66 -13.77
CA LYS A 155 -7.07 -28.89 -14.59
C LYS A 155 -6.90 -28.41 -16.04
N ASN A 156 -5.81 -27.70 -16.32
CA ASN A 156 -5.43 -27.20 -17.64
C ASN A 156 -4.24 -27.99 -18.15
#